data_AF-A0A925JSE4-F1
#
_entry.id   AF-A0A925JSE4-F1
#
_cell.length_a   1.000
_cell.length_b   1.000
_cell.length_c   1.000
_cell.angle_alpha   90.00
_cell.angle_beta   90.00
_cell.angle_gamma   90.00
#
_symmetry.space_group_name_H-M   'P 1'
#
loop_
_entity.id
_entity.type
_entity.pdbx_description
1 polymer ?
#
loop_
_entity_poly.entity_id
_entity_poly.type
_entity_poly.pdbx_seq_one_letter_code
_entity_poly.pdbx_strand_id
1 'polypeptide(L)'
;MKKIVLLLIAAVVCQAAEPASRSVVMNRAPLVRTPYALLPLGSVKPAGWLERQLRIQADGLTGHLEEFWPDLGPKSAWLGGSGEGWERGPYYLDGLVPLAYLLDDPKLIERSRKWLNWTLDNQRPDGSIGPVANKDWWPNFVMLKVLTQYQEATGDKRVI
;
A
#
# COMPACT_ATOMS: atom_id res chain seq x y z
N MET A 1 14.83 -52.48 24.85
CA MET A 1 14.85 -51.63 23.64
C MET A 1 13.95 -50.41 23.86
N LYS A 2 14.52 -49.25 24.20
CA LYS A 2 13.78 -47.98 24.31
C LYS A 2 14.15 -47.11 23.11
N LYS A 3 13.19 -46.81 22.23
CA LYS A 3 13.39 -45.90 21.09
C LYS A 3 13.20 -44.46 21.60
N ILE A 4 14.26 -43.68 21.56
CA ILE A 4 14.22 -42.22 21.79
C ILE A 4 13.75 -41.58 20.48
N VAL A 5 12.65 -40.84 20.53
CA VAL A 5 12.17 -40.01 19.42
C VAL A 5 12.67 -38.59 19.69
N LEU A 6 13.60 -38.12 18.84
CA LEU A 6 14.03 -36.71 18.84
C LEU A 6 13.00 -35.91 18.03
N LEU A 7 12.27 -35.00 18.69
CA LEU A 7 11.50 -33.97 18.01
C LEU A 7 12.44 -32.83 17.57
N LEU A 8 12.59 -32.65 16.27
CA LEU A 8 13.21 -31.47 15.66
C LEU A 8 12.18 -30.34 15.61
N ILE A 9 12.37 -29.32 16.44
CA ILE A 9 11.63 -28.06 16.34
C ILE A 9 12.31 -27.23 15.26
N ALA A 10 11.68 -27.11 14.09
CA ALA A 10 12.13 -26.18 13.06
C ALA A 10 11.83 -24.75 13.54
N ALA A 11 12.87 -24.01 13.91
CA ALA A 11 12.76 -22.59 14.16
C ALA A 11 12.42 -21.89 12.83
N VAL A 12 11.18 -21.42 12.70
CA VAL A 12 10.80 -20.51 11.62
C VAL A 12 11.45 -19.16 11.93
N VAL A 13 12.58 -18.90 11.29
CA VAL A 13 13.19 -17.57 11.31
C VAL A 13 12.33 -16.68 10.42
N CYS A 14 11.50 -15.83 11.04
CA CYS A 14 10.87 -14.72 10.35
C CYS A 14 11.99 -13.77 9.89
N GLN A 15 12.37 -13.87 8.62
CA GLN A 15 13.23 -12.87 8.00
C GLN A 15 12.38 -11.61 7.79
N ALA A 16 12.64 -10.58 8.60
CA ALA A 16 12.11 -9.25 8.31
C ALA A 16 12.64 -8.85 6.93
N ALA A 17 11.74 -8.45 6.03
CA ALA A 17 12.14 -7.94 4.72
C ALA A 17 13.12 -6.78 4.91
N GLU A 18 14.30 -6.86 4.29
CA GLU A 18 15.22 -5.73 4.26
C GLU A 18 14.47 -4.50 3.71
N PRO A 19 14.59 -3.32 4.33
CA PRO A 19 13.96 -2.13 3.80
C PRO A 19 14.52 -1.92 2.39
N ALA A 20 13.63 -1.91 1.40
CA ALA A 20 14.00 -1.68 0.02
C ALA A 20 14.90 -0.44 -0.07
N SER A 21 15.97 -0.53 -0.86
CA SER A 21 16.88 0.58 -1.12
C SER A 21 16.09 1.78 -1.64
N ARG A 22 15.82 2.76 -0.77
CA ARG A 22 15.11 4.01 -1.07
C ARG A 22 16.03 4.98 -1.85
N SER A 23 16.53 4.53 -2.99
CA SER A 23 17.39 5.36 -3.84
C SER A 23 16.56 6.43 -4.56
N VAL A 24 17.02 7.67 -4.51
CA VAL A 24 16.40 8.78 -5.24
C VAL A 24 16.60 8.55 -6.74
N VAL A 25 15.50 8.54 -7.49
CA VAL A 25 15.52 8.36 -8.95
C VAL A 25 15.48 9.71 -9.64
N MET A 26 16.52 10.00 -10.43
CA MET A 26 16.55 11.16 -11.33
C MET A 26 15.97 10.79 -12.70
N ASN A 27 15.59 11.82 -13.48
CA ASN A 27 15.18 11.66 -14.86
C ASN A 27 16.21 10.84 -15.67
N ARG A 28 15.73 9.78 -16.32
CA ARG A 28 16.53 8.93 -17.22
C ARG A 28 16.57 9.56 -18.62
N ALA A 29 17.67 9.34 -19.35
CA ALA A 29 17.74 9.76 -20.75
C ALA A 29 16.55 9.16 -21.55
N PRO A 30 15.94 9.91 -22.49
CA PRO A 30 16.35 11.21 -23.02
C PRO A 30 15.76 12.43 -22.26
N LEU A 31 15.10 12.24 -21.13
CA LEU A 31 14.46 13.33 -20.39
C LEU A 31 15.52 14.30 -19.83
N VAL A 32 15.22 15.60 -19.90
CA VAL A 32 16.07 16.66 -19.33
C VAL A 32 16.21 16.44 -17.83
N ARG A 33 17.44 16.54 -17.30
CA ARG A 33 17.68 16.44 -15.86
C ARG A 33 17.03 17.62 -15.13
N THR A 34 16.22 17.32 -14.13
CA THR A 34 15.69 18.31 -13.20
C THR A 34 16.70 18.62 -12.10
N PRO A 35 16.68 19.85 -11.55
CA PRO A 35 17.57 20.23 -10.44
C PRO A 35 17.21 19.55 -9.12
N TYR A 36 15.95 19.11 -8.98
CA TYR A 36 15.44 18.43 -7.79
C TYR A 36 14.80 17.09 -8.17
N ALA A 37 14.80 16.17 -7.21
CA ALA A 37 14.04 14.94 -7.27
C ALA A 37 13.19 14.79 -6.01
N LEU A 38 12.09 14.05 -6.15
CA LEU A 38 11.26 13.67 -5.03
C LEU A 38 12.02 12.63 -4.18
N LEU A 39 11.89 12.77 -2.86
CA LEU A 39 12.35 11.75 -1.95
C LEU A 39 11.30 10.65 -1.87
N PRO A 40 11.69 9.36 -1.94
CA PRO A 40 10.75 8.26 -1.76
C PRO A 40 9.98 8.36 -0.45
N LEU A 41 8.72 7.90 -0.43
CA LEU A 41 7.94 7.79 0.79
C LEU A 41 8.72 7.08 1.91
N GLY A 42 8.76 7.73 3.08
CA GLY A 42 9.48 7.24 4.25
C GLY A 42 10.95 7.66 4.33
N SER A 43 11.49 8.36 3.33
CA SER A 43 12.81 9.03 3.43
C SER A 43 12.83 10.13 4.49
N VAL A 44 11.67 10.73 4.78
CA VAL A 44 11.46 11.65 5.91
C VAL A 44 10.35 11.07 6.79
N LYS A 45 10.59 11.08 8.10
CA LYS A 45 9.62 10.59 9.08
C LYS A 45 9.07 11.75 9.91
N PRO A 46 7.78 11.72 10.24
CA PRO A 46 7.17 12.74 11.09
C PRO A 46 7.71 12.61 12.51
N ALA A 47 7.79 13.73 13.23
CA ALA A 47 8.09 13.76 14.65
C ALA A 47 7.28 14.87 15.34
N GLY A 48 7.16 14.80 16.67
CA GLY A 48 6.56 15.86 17.48
C GLY A 48 5.09 16.11 17.13
N TRP A 49 4.74 17.36 16.81
CA TRP A 49 3.35 17.72 16.53
C TRP A 49 2.77 17.00 15.30
N LEU A 50 3.54 16.89 14.21
CA LEU A 50 3.06 16.25 12.99
C LEU A 50 2.81 14.75 13.18
N GLU A 51 3.72 14.06 13.86
CA GLU A 51 3.53 12.64 14.22
C GLU A 51 2.25 12.45 15.04
N ARG A 52 2.00 13.36 16.01
CA ARG A 52 0.76 13.34 16.79
C ARG A 52 -0.49 13.53 15.92
N GLN A 53 -0.47 14.42 14.93
CA GLN A 53 -1.61 14.59 14.01
C GLN A 53 -1.87 13.33 13.19
N LEU A 54 -0.80 12.72 12.66
CA LEU A 54 -0.94 11.46 11.93
C LEU A 54 -1.45 10.34 12.83
N ARG A 55 -0.98 10.25 14.09
CA ARG A 55 -1.52 9.28 15.07
C ARG A 55 -3.00 9.50 15.35
N ILE A 56 -3.46 10.75 15.49
CA ILE A 56 -4.90 11.05 15.64
C ILE A 56 -5.70 10.58 14.41
N GLN A 57 -5.17 10.77 13.20
CA GLN A 57 -5.83 10.29 11.99
C GLN A 57 -5.84 8.76 11.89
N ALA A 58 -4.75 8.12 12.30
CA ALA A 58 -4.59 6.67 12.37
C ALA A 58 -5.54 6.03 13.39
N ASP A 59 -5.64 6.61 14.58
CA ASP A 59 -6.50 6.11 15.66
C ASP A 59 -7.98 6.56 15.48
N GLY A 60 -8.25 7.37 14.46
CA GLY A 60 -9.54 7.94 14.16
C GLY A 60 -10.06 7.51 12.78
N LEU A 61 -10.55 8.48 12.01
CA LEU A 61 -11.34 8.21 10.81
C LEU A 61 -10.64 7.27 9.81
N THR A 62 -9.38 7.52 9.44
CA THR A 62 -8.70 6.72 8.41
C THR A 62 -8.44 5.28 8.88
N GLY A 63 -8.05 5.07 10.13
CA GLY A 63 -7.82 3.73 10.68
C GLY A 63 -9.06 2.99 11.12
N HIS A 64 -10.26 3.57 10.99
CA HIS A 64 -11.52 2.89 11.29
C HIS A 64 -12.54 2.91 10.15
N LEU A 65 -12.20 3.52 9.00
CA LEU A 65 -13.17 3.80 7.93
C LEU A 65 -13.89 2.55 7.37
N GLU A 66 -13.17 1.43 7.25
CA GLU A 66 -13.74 0.14 6.78
C GLU A 66 -14.81 -0.44 7.73
N GLU A 67 -14.83 -0.01 9.00
CA GLU A 67 -15.73 -0.57 10.03
C GLU A 67 -17.15 -0.03 9.89
N PHE A 68 -17.32 1.16 9.33
CA PHE A 68 -18.61 1.84 9.28
C PHE A 68 -18.97 2.45 7.92
N TRP A 69 -18.04 2.52 6.95
CA TRP A 69 -18.34 2.99 5.61
C TRP A 69 -18.43 1.82 4.61
N PRO A 70 -19.64 1.42 4.17
CA PRO A 70 -19.83 0.24 3.33
C PRO A 70 -19.06 0.24 2.00
N ASP A 71 -18.81 1.42 1.43
CA ASP A 71 -18.08 1.59 0.16
C ASP A 71 -16.61 1.16 0.27
N LEU A 72 -16.08 1.15 1.50
CA LEU A 72 -14.72 0.74 1.83
C LEU A 72 -14.70 -0.59 2.59
N GLY A 73 -15.82 -1.31 2.61
CA GLY A 73 -15.91 -2.64 3.20
C GLY A 73 -15.63 -3.75 2.18
N PRO A 74 -15.88 -5.02 2.56
CA PRO A 74 -15.71 -6.18 1.68
C PRO A 74 -16.52 -6.15 0.37
N LYS A 75 -17.53 -5.28 0.27
CA LYS A 75 -18.34 -5.12 -0.94
C LYS A 75 -17.73 -4.15 -1.95
N SER A 76 -16.66 -3.42 -1.61
CA SER A 76 -16.01 -2.50 -2.53
C SER A 76 -15.60 -3.20 -3.82
N ALA A 77 -15.88 -2.60 -4.98
CA ALA A 77 -15.46 -3.18 -6.25
C ALA A 77 -13.93 -3.13 -6.43
N TRP A 78 -13.25 -2.25 -5.70
CA TRP A 78 -11.79 -2.21 -5.57
C TRP A 78 -11.21 -3.37 -4.73
N LEU A 79 -12.08 -4.27 -4.23
CA LEU A 79 -11.75 -5.56 -3.63
C LEU A 79 -12.50 -6.72 -4.34
N GLY A 80 -13.02 -6.48 -5.55
CA GLY A 80 -13.75 -7.48 -6.33
C GLY A 80 -15.22 -7.67 -5.94
N GLY A 81 -15.74 -6.82 -5.06
CA GLY A 81 -17.16 -6.78 -4.71
C GLY A 81 -18.04 -6.09 -5.77
N SER A 82 -19.33 -6.00 -5.49
CA SER A 82 -20.35 -5.40 -6.36
C SER A 82 -20.75 -3.96 -5.97
N GLY A 83 -20.03 -3.35 -5.03
CA GLY A 83 -20.32 -2.05 -4.45
C GLY A 83 -19.66 -0.90 -5.21
N GLU A 84 -19.27 0.14 -4.47
CA GLU A 84 -18.62 1.32 -5.04
C GLU A 84 -17.33 0.95 -5.79
N GLY A 85 -17.17 1.52 -6.99
CA GLY A 85 -16.05 1.20 -7.88
C GLY A 85 -15.52 2.40 -8.66
N TRP A 86 -15.86 3.61 -8.23
CA TRP A 86 -15.33 4.84 -8.79
C TRP A 86 -14.12 5.27 -7.95
N GLU A 87 -14.18 6.35 -7.18
CA GLU A 87 -13.00 6.99 -6.59
C GLU A 87 -12.79 6.76 -5.09
N ARG A 88 -13.77 6.23 -4.35
CA ARG A 88 -13.69 6.18 -2.87
C ARG A 88 -12.58 5.26 -2.39
N GLY A 89 -12.46 4.07 -2.97
CA GLY A 89 -11.36 3.15 -2.68
C GLY A 89 -9.98 3.78 -2.90
N PRO A 90 -9.67 4.27 -4.11
CA PRO A 90 -8.40 4.93 -4.40
C PRO A 90 -8.09 6.14 -3.51
N TYR A 91 -9.06 7.02 -3.22
CA TYR A 91 -8.82 8.14 -2.31
C TYR A 91 -8.55 7.70 -0.88
N TYR A 92 -9.25 6.67 -0.40
CA TYR A 92 -8.96 6.10 0.91
C TYR A 92 -7.51 5.63 0.98
N LEU A 93 -7.05 4.92 -0.05
CA LEU A 93 -5.69 4.40 -0.11
C LEU A 93 -4.62 5.48 -0.28
N ASP A 94 -4.94 6.57 -0.99
CA ASP A 94 -4.04 7.73 -1.15
C ASP A 94 -3.73 8.39 0.19
N GLY A 95 -4.64 8.30 1.17
CA GLY A 95 -4.36 8.69 2.56
C GLY A 95 -3.78 7.56 3.41
N LEU A 96 -4.32 6.34 3.29
CA LEU A 96 -3.96 5.20 4.16
C LEU A 96 -2.51 4.75 3.95
N VAL A 97 -2.04 4.66 2.70
CA VAL A 97 -0.68 4.18 2.38
C VAL A 97 0.39 5.08 3.01
N PRO A 98 0.46 6.39 2.71
CA PRO A 98 1.47 7.23 3.34
C PRO A 98 1.32 7.26 4.86
N LEU A 99 0.10 7.27 5.40
CA LEU A 99 -0.11 7.23 6.85
C LEU A 99 0.49 5.98 7.50
N ALA A 100 0.23 4.80 6.92
CA ALA A 100 0.71 3.52 7.40
C ALA A 100 2.25 3.46 7.42
N TYR A 101 2.88 3.83 6.30
CA TYR A 101 4.32 3.73 6.14
C TYR A 101 5.09 4.90 6.77
N LEU A 102 4.49 6.08 6.99
CA LEU A 102 5.13 7.15 7.74
C LEU A 102 5.15 6.86 9.25
N LEU A 103 4.11 6.21 9.77
CA LEU A 103 4.00 5.83 11.19
C LEU A 103 4.60 4.45 11.52
N ASP A 104 5.06 3.71 10.52
CA ASP A 104 5.46 2.30 10.63
C ASP A 104 4.40 1.46 11.37
N ASP A 105 3.13 1.73 11.11
CA ASP A 105 2.02 1.11 11.85
C ASP A 105 1.66 -0.24 11.23
N PRO A 106 1.90 -1.38 11.91
CA PRO A 106 1.71 -2.70 11.33
C PRO A 106 0.25 -3.00 10.99
N LYS A 107 -0.71 -2.44 11.74
CA LYS A 107 -2.14 -2.65 11.48
C LYS A 107 -2.58 -1.92 10.22
N LEU A 108 -2.15 -0.66 10.07
CA LEU A 108 -2.46 0.12 8.87
C LEU A 108 -1.70 -0.41 7.64
N ILE A 109 -0.46 -0.88 7.81
CA ILE A 109 0.29 -1.53 6.73
C ILE A 109 -0.46 -2.76 6.24
N GLU A 110 -0.89 -3.66 7.14
CA GLU A 110 -1.64 -4.85 6.76
C GLU A 110 -2.95 -4.49 6.07
N ARG A 111 -3.65 -3.49 6.60
CA ARG A 111 -4.86 -2.98 5.96
C ARG A 111 -4.60 -2.48 4.55
N SER A 112 -3.58 -1.65 4.34
CA SER A 112 -3.24 -1.14 3.01
C SER A 112 -2.88 -2.28 2.05
N ARG A 113 -2.14 -3.29 2.52
CA ARG A 113 -1.72 -4.45 1.71
C ARG A 113 -2.89 -5.27 1.19
N LYS A 114 -3.97 -5.43 1.97
CA LYS A 114 -5.20 -6.09 1.52
C LYS A 114 -5.68 -5.52 0.17
N TRP A 115 -5.75 -4.19 0.05
CA TRP A 115 -6.23 -3.52 -1.16
C TRP A 115 -5.21 -3.55 -2.30
N LEU A 116 -3.94 -3.33 -1.97
CA LEU A 116 -2.87 -3.23 -2.94
C LEU A 116 -2.54 -4.59 -3.56
N ASN A 117 -2.50 -5.64 -2.75
CA ASN A 117 -2.36 -7.01 -3.25
C ASN A 117 -3.55 -7.37 -4.14
N TRP A 118 -4.78 -7.08 -3.72
CA TRP A 118 -5.93 -7.33 -4.59
C TRP A 118 -5.79 -6.62 -5.94
N THR A 119 -5.42 -5.34 -5.93
CA THR A 119 -5.25 -4.55 -7.15
C THR A 119 -4.19 -5.13 -8.08
N LEU A 120 -3.02 -5.50 -7.54
CA LEU A 120 -1.89 -6.03 -8.31
C LEU A 120 -2.15 -7.47 -8.79
N ASP A 121 -2.72 -8.32 -7.93
CA ASP A 121 -2.97 -9.74 -8.23
C ASP A 121 -4.17 -9.93 -9.19
N ASN A 122 -5.01 -8.90 -9.38
CA ASN A 122 -6.16 -8.91 -10.29
C ASN A 122 -5.99 -7.94 -11.47
N GLN A 123 -4.75 -7.59 -11.83
CA GLN A 123 -4.49 -6.92 -13.11
C GLN A 123 -4.94 -7.84 -14.26
N ARG A 124 -5.68 -7.26 -15.21
CA ARG A 124 -6.17 -7.97 -16.38
C ARG A 124 -5.07 -8.18 -17.43
N PRO A 125 -5.20 -9.13 -18.37
CA PRO A 125 -4.19 -9.38 -19.41
C PRO A 125 -3.85 -8.19 -20.31
N ASP A 126 -4.74 -7.20 -20.40
CA ASP A 126 -4.54 -5.95 -21.13
C ASP A 126 -3.80 -4.88 -20.30
N GLY A 127 -3.38 -5.21 -19.08
CA GLY A 127 -2.73 -4.32 -18.13
C GLY A 127 -3.69 -3.49 -17.28
N SER A 128 -5.00 -3.57 -17.53
CA SER A 128 -5.96 -2.74 -16.83
C SER A 128 -6.19 -3.23 -15.38
N ILE A 129 -6.22 -2.28 -14.44
CA ILE A 129 -6.47 -2.53 -13.01
C ILE A 129 -7.87 -2.03 -12.59
N GLY A 130 -8.31 -2.46 -11.40
CA GLY A 130 -9.53 -1.95 -10.76
C GLY A 130 -10.85 -2.53 -11.29
N PRO A 131 -11.99 -1.97 -10.86
CA PRO A 131 -13.34 -2.46 -11.13
C PRO A 131 -13.67 -2.58 -12.63
N VAL A 132 -14.10 -3.77 -13.08
CA VAL A 132 -14.36 -4.04 -14.52
C VAL A 132 -15.55 -3.27 -15.08
N ALA A 133 -16.58 -3.06 -14.25
CA ALA A 133 -17.81 -2.37 -14.64
C ALA A 133 -17.59 -0.86 -14.83
N ASN A 134 -16.59 -0.28 -14.19
CA ASN A 134 -16.26 1.12 -14.33
C ASN A 134 -15.37 1.33 -15.57
N LYS A 135 -15.78 2.27 -16.43
CA LYS A 135 -15.06 2.63 -17.67
C LYS A 135 -14.40 4.01 -17.60
N ASP A 136 -14.63 4.75 -16.51
CA ASP A 136 -13.96 6.02 -16.26
C ASP A 136 -12.51 5.76 -15.80
N TRP A 137 -11.58 6.50 -16.40
CA TRP A 137 -10.15 6.40 -16.14
C TRP A 137 -9.72 7.18 -14.89
N TRP A 138 -10.52 8.14 -14.44
CA TRP A 138 -10.22 8.98 -13.28
C TRP A 138 -9.68 8.20 -12.07
N PRO A 139 -10.39 7.17 -11.54
CA PRO A 139 -9.93 6.51 -10.33
C PRO A 139 -8.69 5.64 -10.54
N ASN A 140 -8.38 5.25 -11.78
CA ASN A 140 -7.14 4.56 -12.11
C ASN A 140 -5.93 5.51 -11.97
N PHE A 141 -6.04 6.80 -12.31
CA PHE A 141 -4.98 7.76 -12.05
C PHE A 141 -4.70 7.92 -10.55
N VAL A 142 -5.75 7.96 -9.73
CA VAL A 142 -5.61 8.00 -8.27
C VAL A 142 -4.93 6.71 -7.77
N MET A 143 -5.37 5.54 -8.24
CA MET A 143 -4.74 4.27 -7.86
C MET A 143 -3.27 4.19 -8.31
N LEU A 144 -2.91 4.71 -9.48
CA LEU A 144 -1.50 4.75 -9.91
C LEU A 144 -0.64 5.62 -8.99
N LYS A 145 -1.18 6.74 -8.49
CA LYS A 145 -0.51 7.55 -7.45
C LYS A 145 -0.32 6.73 -6.15
N VAL A 146 -1.33 5.97 -5.74
CA VAL A 146 -1.23 5.05 -4.58
C VAL A 146 -0.14 4.01 -4.79
N LEU A 147 -0.13 3.34 -5.94
CA LEU A 147 0.86 2.31 -6.27
C LEU A 147 2.29 2.88 -6.31
N THR A 148 2.46 4.11 -6.81
CA THR A 148 3.76 4.83 -6.76
C THR A 148 4.25 4.96 -5.31
N GLN A 149 3.40 5.45 -4.41
CA GLN A 149 3.74 5.57 -2.98
C GLN A 149 4.04 4.21 -2.34
N TYR A 150 3.28 3.17 -2.69
CA TYR A 150 3.51 1.81 -2.21
C TYR A 150 4.86 1.26 -2.67
N GLN A 151 5.20 1.44 -3.95
CA GLN A 151 6.49 1.04 -4.52
C GLN A 151 7.64 1.77 -3.82
N GLU A 152 7.53 3.08 -3.59
CA GLU A 152 8.55 3.85 -2.88
C GLU A 152 8.75 3.36 -1.43
N ALA A 153 7.66 3.00 -0.74
CA ALA A 153 7.71 2.56 0.64
C ALA A 153 8.25 1.13 0.81
N THR A 154 8.02 0.25 -0.17
CA THR A 154 8.22 -1.21 -0.03
C THR A 154 9.20 -1.81 -1.02
N GLY A 155 9.48 -1.15 -2.14
CA GLY A 155 10.23 -1.68 -3.27
C GLY A 155 9.52 -2.81 -4.03
N ASP A 156 8.20 -2.98 -3.87
CA ASP A 156 7.47 -4.04 -4.56
C ASP A 156 7.60 -3.92 -6.09
N LYS A 157 8.26 -4.93 -6.68
CA LYS A 157 8.58 -4.95 -8.12
C LYS A 157 7.34 -5.18 -8.99
N ARG A 158 6.22 -5.66 -8.43
CA ARG A 158 4.97 -5.85 -9.18
C ARG A 158 4.36 -4.53 -9.69
N VAL A 159 4.78 -3.39 -9.13
CA VAL A 159 4.30 -2.07 -9.54
C VAL A 159 4.98 -1.56 -10.82
N ILE A 160 6.16 -2.08 -11.18
CA ILE A 160 7.00 -1.60 -12.30
C ILE A 160 6.81 -2.46 -13.55
#